data_AF-A0A4Y8CB59-F1
#
_entry.id   AF-A0A4Y8CB59-F1
#
_cell.length_a   1.000
_cell.length_b   1.000
_cell.length_c   1.000
_cell.angle_alpha   90.00
_cell.angle_beta   90.00
_cell.angle_gamma   90.00
#
_symmetry.space_group_name_H-M   'P 1'
#
loop_
_entity.id
_entity.type
_entity.pdbx_description
1 polymer ?
#
loop_
_entity_poly.entity_id
_entity_poly.type
_entity_poly.pdbx_seq_one_letter_code
_entity_poly.pdbx_strand_id
1 'polypeptide(L)'
;MQRQSPEQILKKLEVKAKEEEKNKLAKLKIFLGYAAGSGKTYAMLSEARTLRDNGVDVVLGYIEPHDRPETMALTQGFESIANLEIPYKNIVLKEFDLDATLKRKPALVLVDELAHTNAKG
;
A
#
# COMPACT_ATOMS: atom_id res chain seq x y z
N MET A 1 11.30 -31.56 36.33
CA MET A 1 10.88 -30.47 35.43
C MET A 1 9.36 -30.46 35.41
N GLN A 2 8.72 -29.39 35.91
CA GLN A 2 7.25 -29.35 36.06
C GLN A 2 6.60 -29.07 34.70
N ARG A 3 5.66 -29.93 34.29
CA ARG A 3 4.98 -29.81 32.99
C ARG A 3 3.98 -28.65 33.06
N GLN A 4 4.10 -27.71 32.12
CA GLN A 4 3.17 -26.58 32.06
C GLN A 4 1.77 -27.07 31.70
N SER A 5 0.74 -26.41 32.26
CA SER A 5 -0.65 -26.69 31.91
C SER A 5 -0.98 -26.19 30.50
N PRO A 6 -1.98 -26.79 29.80
CA PRO A 6 -2.43 -26.32 28.49
C PRO A 6 -2.79 -24.82 28.47
N GLU A 7 -3.40 -24.32 29.55
CA GLU A 7 -3.76 -22.89 29.71
C GLU A 7 -2.52 -21.99 29.76
N GLN A 8 -1.45 -22.43 30.45
CA GLN A 8 -0.20 -21.69 30.52
C GLN A 8 0.52 -21.63 29.16
N ILE A 9 0.37 -22.68 28.33
CA ILE A 9 0.92 -22.71 26.98
C ILE A 9 0.13 -21.75 26.09
N LEU A 10 -1.20 -21.82 26.10
CA LEU A 10 -2.06 -20.93 25.32
C LEU A 10 -1.80 -19.45 25.65
N LYS A 11 -1.76 -19.11 26.94
CA LYS A 11 -1.51 -17.74 27.39
C LYS A 11 -0.14 -17.22 26.93
N LYS A 12 0.90 -18.07 26.90
CA LYS A 12 2.22 -17.70 26.35
C LYS A 12 2.17 -17.47 24.85
N LEU A 13 1.43 -18.28 24.10
CA LEU A 13 1.27 -18.11 22.65
C LEU A 13 0.52 -16.83 22.32
N GLU A 14 -0.56 -16.52 23.05
CA GLU A 14 -1.30 -15.26 22.88
C GLU A 14 -0.46 -14.02 23.20
N VAL A 15 0.35 -14.07 24.27
CA VAL A 15 1.27 -12.98 24.63
C VAL A 15 2.35 -12.81 23.55
N LYS A 16 2.98 -13.90 23.10
CA LYS A 16 3.95 -13.85 21.99
C LYS A 16 3.34 -13.33 20.70
N ALA A 17 2.14 -13.80 20.33
CA ALA A 17 1.46 -13.36 19.12
C ALA A 17 1.14 -11.85 19.16
N LYS A 18 0.72 -11.34 20.32
CA LYS A 18 0.50 -9.89 20.54
C LYS A 18 1.79 -9.08 20.50
N GLU A 19 2.89 -9.61 21.02
CA GLU A 19 4.21 -8.97 20.94
C GLU A 19 4.75 -8.96 19.50
N GLU A 20 4.59 -10.06 18.76
CA GLU A 20 4.95 -10.16 17.34
C GLU A 20 4.07 -9.26 16.46
N GLU A 21 2.78 -9.12 16.77
CA GLU A 21 1.89 -8.16 16.10
C GLU A 21 2.32 -6.72 16.37
N LYS A 22 2.64 -6.37 17.63
CA LYS A 22 3.12 -5.04 17.99
C LYS A 22 4.45 -4.69 17.32
N ASN A 23 5.30 -5.68 17.09
CA ASN A 23 6.63 -5.51 16.51
C ASN A 23 6.68 -5.82 15.00
N LYS A 24 5.53 -6.10 14.36
CA LYS A 24 5.47 -6.33 12.92
C LYS A 24 5.71 -5.02 12.19
N LEU A 25 6.95 -4.83 11.76
CA LEU A 25 7.32 -3.78 10.82
C LEU A 25 6.48 -3.93 9.55
N ALA A 26 5.91 -2.80 9.09
CA ALA A 26 5.30 -2.74 7.77
C ALA A 26 6.34 -3.12 6.70
N LYS A 27 5.92 -3.84 5.67
CA LYS A 27 6.79 -4.25 4.56
C LYS A 27 6.62 -3.29 3.39
N LEU A 28 7.73 -2.84 2.81
CA LEU A 28 7.75 -2.11 1.55
C LEU A 28 8.20 -3.04 0.43
N LYS A 29 7.37 -3.20 -0.61
CA LYS A 29 7.75 -3.89 -1.85
C LYS A 29 7.95 -2.86 -2.95
N ILE A 30 9.11 -2.88 -3.59
CA ILE A 30 9.48 -1.94 -4.64
C ILE A 30 9.53 -2.68 -5.98
N PHE A 31 8.78 -2.20 -6.96
CA PHE A 31 8.88 -2.63 -8.35
C PHE A 31 9.90 -1.76 -9.08
N LEU A 32 11.12 -2.26 -9.25
CA LEU A 32 12.21 -1.54 -9.90
C LEU A 32 12.22 -1.77 -11.42
N GLY A 33 12.55 -0.75 -12.20
CA GLY A 33 12.62 -0.82 -13.65
C GLY A 33 13.61 0.18 -14.22
N TYR A 34 14.35 -0.24 -15.24
CA TYR A 34 15.51 0.49 -15.79
C TYR A 34 15.15 1.69 -16.67
N ALA A 35 13.90 1.78 -17.13
CA ALA A 35 13.42 2.84 -18.01
C ALA A 35 11.92 3.13 -17.80
N ALA A 36 11.45 4.26 -18.32
CA ALA A 36 10.02 4.50 -18.52
C ALA A 36 9.45 3.43 -19.47
N GLY A 37 8.25 2.93 -19.19
CA GLY A 37 7.67 1.85 -20.02
C GLY A 37 8.08 0.43 -19.66
N SER A 38 8.99 0.23 -18.71
CA SER A 38 9.41 -1.11 -18.23
C SER A 38 8.32 -1.95 -17.53
N GLY A 39 7.08 -1.47 -17.45
CA GLY A 39 5.95 -2.25 -16.92
C GLY A 39 5.80 -2.29 -15.40
N LYS A 40 6.54 -1.46 -14.64
CA LYS A 40 6.49 -1.42 -13.16
C LYS A 40 5.07 -1.29 -12.60
N THR A 41 4.34 -0.25 -13.02
CA THR A 41 2.98 0.05 -12.56
C THR A 41 2.00 -1.06 -12.93
N TYR A 42 2.13 -1.62 -14.14
CA TYR A 42 1.32 -2.77 -14.55
C TYR A 42 1.57 -3.99 -13.66
N ALA A 43 2.84 -4.32 -13.38
CA ALA A 43 3.20 -5.45 -12.52
C ALA A 43 2.67 -5.24 -11.09
N MET A 44 2.80 -4.03 -10.55
CA MET A 44 2.26 -3.65 -9.24
C MET A 44 0.74 -3.84 -9.18
N LEU A 45 -0.01 -3.30 -10.15
CA LEU A 45 -1.47 -3.40 -10.21
C LEU A 45 -1.96 -4.84 -10.44
N SER A 46 -1.25 -5.61 -11.27
CA SER A 46 -1.58 -7.02 -11.53
C SER A 46 -1.46 -7.88 -10.27
N GLU A 47 -0.37 -7.71 -9.52
CA GLU A 47 -0.19 -8.39 -8.24
C GLU A 47 -1.23 -7.94 -7.21
N ALA A 48 -1.49 -6.63 -7.14
CA ALA A 48 -2.50 -6.08 -6.24
C ALA A 48 -3.90 -6.63 -6.51
N ARG A 49 -4.27 -6.86 -7.78
CA ARG A 49 -5.55 -7.48 -8.15
C ARG A 49 -5.64 -8.91 -7.62
N THR A 50 -4.57 -9.69 -7.78
CA THR A 50 -4.49 -11.03 -7.20
C THR A 50 -4.66 -11.00 -5.68
N LEU A 51 -4.05 -10.04 -4.98
CA LEU A 51 -4.20 -9.90 -3.53
C LEU A 51 -5.63 -9.49 -3.13
N ARG A 52 -6.23 -8.52 -3.82
CA ARG A 52 -7.61 -8.09 -3.60
C ARG A 52 -8.59 -9.24 -3.82
N ASP A 53 -8.42 -10.00 -4.90
CA ASP A 53 -9.29 -11.14 -5.22
C ASP A 53 -9.17 -12.27 -4.18
N ASN A 54 -8.04 -12.32 -3.45
CA ASN A 54 -7.85 -13.17 -2.27
C ASN A 54 -8.33 -12.54 -0.95
N GLY A 55 -9.04 -11.41 -1.01
CA GLY A 55 -9.64 -10.76 0.16
C GLY A 55 -8.73 -9.81 0.93
N VAL A 56 -7.57 -9.43 0.39
CA VAL A 56 -6.73 -8.39 1.01
C VAL A 56 -7.38 -7.02 0.82
N ASP A 57 -7.45 -6.23 1.90
CA ASP A 57 -7.89 -4.83 1.85
C ASP A 57 -6.83 -3.97 1.16
N VAL A 58 -7.00 -3.76 -0.15
CA VAL A 58 -6.09 -3.00 -1.01
C VAL A 58 -6.75 -1.68 -1.43
N VAL A 59 -6.04 -0.58 -1.22
CA VAL A 59 -6.45 0.75 -1.69
C VAL A 59 -5.40 1.36 -2.63
N LEU A 60 -5.87 2.13 -3.60
CA LEU A 60 -5.00 2.96 -4.44
C LEU A 60 -4.71 4.26 -3.67
N GLY A 61 -3.45 4.49 -3.33
CA GLY A 61 -3.01 5.72 -2.69
C GLY A 61 -2.67 6.79 -3.72
N TYR A 62 -1.68 6.49 -4.58
CA TYR A 62 -1.32 7.33 -5.71
C TYR A 62 -0.95 6.43 -6.89
N ILE A 63 -1.63 6.63 -8.02
CA ILE A 63 -1.30 5.97 -9.29
C ILE A 63 -1.06 7.07 -10.30
N GLU A 64 0.13 7.07 -10.91
CA GLU A 64 0.49 8.10 -11.87
C GLU A 64 -0.41 7.99 -13.11
N PRO A 65 -1.05 9.08 -13.57
CA PRO A 65 -1.84 9.05 -14.79
C PRO A 65 -1.00 8.66 -16.00
N HIS A 66 -1.29 7.51 -16.59
CA HIS A 66 -0.57 7.02 -17.76
C HIS A 66 -1.47 7.00 -19.01
N ASP A 67 -0.86 7.18 -20.18
CA ASP A 67 -1.47 7.07 -21.51
C ASP A 67 -1.75 5.61 -21.94
N ARG A 68 -1.83 4.68 -20.96
CA ARG A 68 -1.89 3.23 -21.18
C ARG A 68 -3.23 2.67 -20.70
N PRO A 69 -4.22 2.53 -21.59
CA PRO A 69 -5.56 2.10 -21.22
C PRO A 69 -5.59 0.74 -20.50
N GLU A 70 -4.76 -0.21 -20.94
CA GLU A 70 -4.67 -1.55 -20.33
C GLU A 70 -4.19 -1.49 -18.88
N THR A 71 -3.24 -0.59 -18.57
CA THR A 71 -2.76 -0.40 -17.19
C THR A 71 -3.84 0.27 -16.34
N MET A 72 -4.50 1.30 -16.86
CA MET A 72 -5.57 1.98 -16.13
C MET A 72 -6.81 1.09 -15.94
N ALA A 73 -7.08 0.14 -16.84
CA ALA A 73 -8.15 -0.82 -16.65
C ALA A 73 -7.94 -1.70 -15.40
N LEU A 74 -6.69 -1.92 -14.96
CA LEU A 74 -6.40 -2.69 -13.76
C LEU A 74 -6.87 -1.97 -12.48
N THR A 75 -6.94 -0.63 -12.47
CA THR A 75 -7.39 0.15 -11.31
C THR A 75 -8.91 0.04 -11.08
N GLN A 76 -9.66 -0.44 -12.07
CA GLN A 76 -11.11 -0.58 -11.95
C GLN A 76 -11.48 -1.59 -10.85
N GLY A 77 -12.46 -1.19 -10.03
CA GLY A 77 -12.95 -1.97 -8.91
C GLY A 77 -12.06 -1.92 -7.67
N PHE A 78 -11.03 -1.09 -7.63
CA PHE A 78 -10.36 -0.72 -6.37
C PHE A 78 -11.01 0.51 -5.74
N GLU A 79 -11.00 0.57 -4.42
CA GLU A 79 -11.14 1.83 -3.68
C GLU A 79 -9.89 2.69 -3.90
N SER A 80 -10.07 3.99 -4.15
CA SER A 80 -8.99 4.95 -4.30
C SER A 80 -9.12 6.08 -3.29
N ILE A 81 -8.02 6.45 -2.64
CA ILE A 81 -7.93 7.67 -1.84
C ILE A 81 -7.86 8.86 -2.81
N ALA A 82 -8.62 9.91 -2.53
CA ALA A 82 -8.58 11.12 -3.35
C ALA A 82 -7.22 11.82 -3.14
N ASN A 83 -6.57 12.21 -4.24
CA ASN A 83 -5.31 12.94 -4.17
C ASN A 83 -5.54 14.34 -3.59
N LEU A 84 -4.54 14.86 -2.88
CA LEU A 84 -4.49 16.26 -2.50
C LEU A 84 -4.22 17.11 -3.74
N GLU A 85 -4.94 18.21 -3.88
CA GLU A 85 -4.67 19.20 -4.93
C GLU A 85 -3.92 20.39 -4.32
N ILE A 86 -2.64 20.54 -4.69
CA ILE A 86 -1.77 21.58 -4.15
C ILE A 86 -1.42 22.55 -5.28
N PRO A 87 -1.89 23.82 -5.21
CA PRO A 87 -1.47 24.86 -6.13
C PRO A 87 0.03 25.12 -5.96
N TYR A 88 0.80 24.94 -7.03
CA TYR A 88 2.22 25.23 -7.03
C TYR A 88 2.61 25.98 -8.30
N LYS A 89 3.01 27.24 -8.14
CA LYS A 89 3.19 28.18 -9.25
C LYS A 89 1.89 28.27 -10.07
N ASN A 90 1.95 27.94 -11.35
CA ASN A 90 0.83 28.02 -12.30
C ASN A 90 0.23 26.64 -12.61
N ILE A 91 0.56 25.60 -11.84
CA ILE A 91 0.01 24.24 -12.00
C ILE A 91 -0.61 23.77 -10.69
N VAL A 92 -1.52 22.80 -10.79
CA VAL A 92 -2.06 22.06 -9.64
C VAL A 92 -1.34 20.73 -9.59
N LEU A 93 -0.59 20.51 -8.51
CA LEU A 93 0.03 19.21 -8.24
C LEU A 93 -0.99 18.29 -7.60
N LYS A 94 -0.95 17.02 -7.98
CA LYS A 94 -1.70 15.95 -7.31
C LYS A 94 -0.74 15.21 -6.42
N GLU A 95 -1.04 15.18 -5.13
CA GLU A 95 -0.16 14.58 -4.11
C GLU A 95 -0.87 13.42 -3.40
N PHE A 96 -0.07 12.48 -2.92
CA PHE A 96 -0.55 11.36 -2.14
C PHE A 96 -1.08 11.83 -0.78
N ASP A 97 -2.36 11.58 -0.48
CA ASP A 97 -2.95 11.88 0.83
C ASP A 97 -2.57 10.81 1.86
N LEU A 98 -1.38 10.98 2.45
CA LEU A 98 -0.86 10.10 3.48
C LEU A 98 -1.77 10.04 4.70
N ASP A 99 -2.31 11.18 5.14
CA ASP A 99 -3.12 11.27 6.35
C ASP A 99 -4.47 10.56 6.18
N ALA A 100 -5.15 10.78 5.04
CA ALA A 100 -6.38 10.05 4.72
C ALA A 100 -6.12 8.54 4.60
N THR A 101 -4.99 8.16 3.98
CA THR A 101 -4.61 6.75 3.86
C THR A 101 -4.37 6.11 5.22
N LEU A 102 -3.60 6.75 6.10
CA LEU A 102 -3.34 6.27 7.46
C LEU A 102 -4.62 6.20 8.28
N LYS A 103 -5.55 7.14 8.09
CA LYS A 103 -6.87 7.13 8.73
C LYS A 103 -7.74 5.97 8.24
N ARG A 104 -7.67 5.64 6.94
CA ARG A 104 -8.36 4.49 6.32
C ARG A 104 -7.81 3.13 6.77
N LYS A 105 -6.56 3.07 7.22
CA LYS A 105 -5.90 1.85 7.74
C LYS A 105 -6.02 0.64 6.81
N PRO A 106 -5.67 0.76 5.51
CA PRO A 106 -5.70 -0.38 4.60
C PRO A 106 -4.66 -1.44 4.99
N ALA A 107 -4.88 -2.70 4.59
CA ALA A 107 -3.87 -3.74 4.73
C ALA A 107 -2.71 -3.57 3.71
N LEU A 108 -3.01 -2.99 2.55
CA LEU A 108 -2.05 -2.64 1.51
C LEU A 108 -2.45 -1.34 0.82
N VAL A 109 -1.49 -0.43 0.62
CA VAL A 109 -1.63 0.76 -0.23
C VAL A 109 -0.69 0.67 -1.43
N LEU A 110 -1.18 1.03 -2.61
CA LEU A 110 -0.36 1.16 -3.82
C LEU A 110 0.03 2.62 -4.05
N VAL A 111 1.32 2.84 -4.31
CA VAL A 111 1.90 4.18 -4.52
C VAL A 111 2.92 4.09 -5.67
N ASP A 112 2.66 4.79 -6.76
CA ASP A 112 3.63 5.01 -7.84
C ASP A 112 4.66 6.09 -7.46
N GLU A 113 5.73 6.16 -8.25
CA GLU A 113 6.75 7.22 -8.17
C GLU A 113 7.40 7.41 -6.79
N LEU A 114 7.98 6.35 -6.22
CA LEU A 114 8.70 6.43 -4.93
C LEU A 114 9.80 7.52 -4.87
N ALA A 115 10.39 7.88 -6.02
CA ALA A 115 11.41 8.93 -6.11
C ALA A 115 10.84 10.35 -6.28
N HIS A 116 9.51 10.51 -6.19
CA HIS A 116 8.83 11.80 -6.25
C HIS A 116 9.33 12.74 -5.16
N THR A 117 9.37 14.03 -5.48
CA THR A 117 9.67 15.09 -4.50
C THR A 117 8.36 15.74 -4.11
N ASN A 118 7.89 15.45 -2.90
CA ASN A 118 6.66 16.00 -2.37
C ASN A 118 6.66 17.54 -2.44
N ALA A 119 5.52 18.11 -2.82
CA ALA A 119 5.26 19.54 -2.65
C ALA A 119 5.49 19.96 -1.19
N LYS A 120 5.88 21.22 -0.99
CA LYS A 120 6.07 21.75 0.37
C LYS A 120 4.73 21.79 1.10
N GLY A 121 4.62 21.04 2.19
CA GLY A 121 3.47 20.92 3.08
C GLY A 121 3.83 20.06 4.27
#